data_AF-A0A917EBX3-F1
#
_entry.id   AF-A0A917EBX3-F1
#
_cell.length_a   1.000
_cell.length_b   1.000
_cell.length_c   1.000
_cell.angle_alpha   90.00
_cell.angle_beta   90.00
_cell.angle_gamma   90.00
#
_symmetry.space_group_name_H-M   'P 1'
#
loop_
_entity.id
_entity.type
_entity.pdbx_description
1 polymer ?
#
loop_
_entity_poly.entity_id
_entity_poly.type
_entity_poly.pdbx_seq_one_letter_code
_entity_poly.pdbx_strand_id
1 'polypeptide(L)'
;MRGFENSGSLAEMSAAPAGPPPAAKLVCGDPVDPLDMQFGVIAPKSVPDNLHDMVFGPVAGEDCPTYAILNGAKIDALPQRLAMSGLEHACLFQGEAFEEMGEVAPWVVRIEDGNRLVQQMFTAADSPLFLWAQEAFVVLRSPAPLSALVRHLRRYTRIRDEAGAWFYQCFWEPATLGAWTDGRHTPFLGAEEAVIRRVIGISDNRPLVIDLPERAWERAPGPPLLTAEDRARFDAVVRDAYARKLAGDLVAVTPGQCAALGLSGPGPLAESIVWLSGQLAHVGFTRRSDIGRVAVCALYLGTYFLNDPRLQALVAGTLLVSGPAPGLRALRLEQALKQVPLFQVAIAGRALPAVVADLAMLEETGALPATCWPAAGLERSEMRDRFVAECGAQADLAGLSPDRPVRLAHLRLAMTWGPWVLSDPLHRPLLAALHQPDPVAALRAVLGRRTAA
;
A
#
# COMPACT_ATOMS: atom_id res chain seq x y z
N MET A 1 -6.43 -65.06 -7.22
CA MET A 1 -6.59 -64.13 -6.09
C MET A 1 -5.22 -63.94 -5.44
N ARG A 2 -4.50 -62.89 -5.85
CA ARG A 2 -3.22 -62.47 -5.31
C ARG A 2 -3.35 -60.99 -4.96
N GLY A 3 -3.00 -60.64 -3.72
CA GLY A 3 -2.99 -59.27 -3.25
C GLY A 3 -1.90 -58.44 -3.92
N PHE A 4 -2.14 -57.14 -3.98
CA PHE A 4 -1.12 -56.12 -4.13
C PHE A 4 -1.53 -54.94 -3.27
N GLU A 5 -0.74 -54.73 -2.22
CA GLU A 5 -0.62 -53.47 -1.50
C GLU A 5 -0.16 -52.39 -2.49
N ASN A 6 -0.75 -51.20 -2.41
CA ASN A 6 -0.17 -50.03 -3.06
C ASN A 6 -0.22 -48.84 -2.10
N SER A 7 0.83 -48.76 -1.29
CA SER A 7 1.28 -47.59 -0.56
C SER A 7 1.93 -46.62 -1.57
N GLY A 8 1.13 -45.72 -2.12
CA GLY A 8 1.58 -44.63 -3.00
C GLY A 8 1.56 -43.29 -2.25
N SER A 9 2.76 -42.78 -1.98
CA SER A 9 3.09 -41.49 -1.37
C SER A 9 2.28 -40.31 -1.92
N LEU A 10 1.68 -39.52 -1.02
CA LEU A 10 1.10 -38.19 -1.23
C LEU A 10 2.19 -37.10 -1.27
N ALA A 11 3.23 -37.28 -2.08
CA ALA A 11 4.27 -36.28 -2.25
C ALA A 11 4.76 -36.25 -3.70
N GLU A 12 3.98 -35.61 -4.56
CA GLU A 12 4.45 -35.00 -5.82
C GLU A 12 3.36 -34.04 -6.30
N MET A 13 3.08 -33.02 -5.50
CA MET A 13 2.52 -31.78 -6.03
C MET A 13 3.60 -31.17 -6.92
N SER A 14 3.44 -31.44 -8.22
CA SER A 14 4.16 -30.83 -9.33
C SER A 14 4.40 -29.34 -9.04
N ALA A 15 5.62 -29.02 -8.62
CA ALA A 15 6.08 -27.65 -8.57
C ALA A 15 6.02 -27.12 -9.99
N ALA A 16 5.20 -26.08 -10.20
CA ALA A 16 5.25 -25.29 -11.42
C ALA A 16 6.73 -24.97 -11.72
N PRO A 17 7.18 -25.05 -12.99
CA PRO A 17 8.58 -24.83 -13.31
C PRO A 17 8.99 -23.47 -12.74
N ALA A 18 9.93 -23.48 -11.80
CA ALA A 18 10.52 -22.26 -11.27
C ALA A 18 11.08 -21.51 -12.48
N GLY A 19 10.50 -20.33 -12.74
CA GLY A 19 10.99 -19.44 -13.78
C GLY A 19 12.49 -19.15 -13.58
N PRO A 20 13.18 -18.66 -14.63
CA PRO A 20 14.58 -18.28 -14.49
C PRO A 20 14.75 -17.34 -13.27
N PRO A 21 15.82 -17.50 -12.48
CA PRO A 21 16.06 -16.65 -11.31
C PRO A 21 16.06 -15.17 -11.73
N PRO A 22 15.51 -14.28 -10.88
CA PRO A 22 15.36 -12.87 -11.22
C PRO A 22 16.72 -12.27 -11.59
N ALA A 23 16.76 -11.45 -12.63
CA ALA A 23 18.01 -10.88 -13.13
C ALA A 23 18.58 -9.80 -12.21
N ALA A 24 17.77 -9.26 -11.31
CA ALA A 24 18.16 -8.31 -10.28
C ALA A 24 17.41 -8.62 -8.99
N LYS A 25 18.03 -8.34 -7.83
CA LYS A 25 17.38 -8.50 -6.52
C LYS A 25 17.19 -7.12 -5.90
N LEU A 26 15.96 -6.80 -5.51
CA LEU A 26 15.69 -5.65 -4.65
C LEU A 26 16.12 -5.98 -3.23
N VAL A 27 16.91 -5.10 -2.64
CA VAL A 27 17.26 -5.10 -1.21
C VAL A 27 16.68 -3.84 -0.59
N CYS A 28 15.89 -4.00 0.47
CA CYS A 28 15.43 -2.90 1.29
C CYS A 28 16.42 -2.72 2.44
N GLY A 29 17.02 -1.53 2.56
CA GLY A 29 17.93 -1.21 3.65
C GLY A 29 17.20 -0.73 4.91
N ASP A 30 18.00 -0.44 5.92
CA ASP A 30 17.52 0.16 7.18
C ASP A 30 16.99 1.58 6.97
N PRO A 31 16.09 2.07 7.84
CA PRO A 31 15.63 3.46 7.80
C PRO A 31 16.80 4.43 7.86
N VAL A 32 16.65 5.53 7.13
CA VAL A 32 17.62 6.61 7.07
C VAL A 32 16.96 7.91 7.48
N ASP A 33 17.61 8.62 8.39
CA ASP A 33 17.24 9.99 8.68
C ASP A 33 17.77 10.92 7.57
N PRO A 34 16.90 11.73 6.94
CA PRO A 34 17.35 12.74 6.00
C PRO A 34 18.22 13.80 6.66
N LEU A 35 18.93 14.58 5.85
CA LEU A 35 19.57 15.80 6.33
C LEU A 35 18.48 16.78 6.80
N ASP A 36 18.79 17.54 7.85
CA ASP A 36 18.01 18.72 8.20
C ASP A 36 18.46 19.94 7.36
N MET A 37 18.01 21.12 7.72
CA MET A 37 18.40 22.37 7.05
C MET A 37 19.89 22.73 7.17
N GLN A 38 20.64 22.02 8.02
CA GLN A 38 22.08 22.19 8.25
C GLN A 38 22.49 23.64 8.61
N PHE A 39 21.64 24.35 9.35
CA PHE A 39 21.93 25.72 9.80
C PHE A 39 23.15 25.75 10.73
N GLY A 40 24.14 26.60 10.42
CA GLY A 40 25.34 26.76 11.23
C GLY A 40 26.37 25.63 11.12
N VAL A 41 26.16 24.67 10.19
CA VAL A 41 27.11 23.58 9.94
C VAL A 41 28.29 24.11 9.12
N ILE A 42 29.51 23.89 9.61
CA ILE A 42 30.76 24.40 9.01
C ILE A 42 31.05 23.74 7.65
N ALA A 43 30.76 22.44 7.54
CA ALA A 43 30.91 21.66 6.31
C ALA A 43 29.58 20.94 6.03
N PRO A 44 28.66 21.57 5.29
CA PRO A 44 27.38 20.96 4.99
C PRO A 44 27.58 19.69 4.15
N LYS A 45 26.80 18.67 4.47
CA LYS A 45 26.77 17.39 3.76
C LYS A 45 25.78 17.47 2.61
N SER A 46 26.09 16.77 1.53
CA SER A 46 25.21 16.63 0.37
C SER A 46 24.26 15.44 0.52
N VAL A 47 24.67 14.43 1.30
CA VAL A 47 23.97 13.17 1.51
C VAL A 47 24.15 12.73 2.98
N PRO A 48 23.17 12.05 3.62
CA PRO A 48 23.34 11.39 4.92
C PRO A 48 24.52 10.40 4.91
N ASP A 49 25.22 10.29 6.04
CA ASP A 49 26.44 9.46 6.13
C ASP A 49 26.17 7.99 5.76
N ASN A 50 25.04 7.44 6.21
CA ASN A 50 24.62 6.06 5.93
C ASN A 50 24.20 5.82 4.46
N LEU A 51 24.04 6.87 3.65
CA LEU A 51 23.77 6.79 2.22
C LEU A 51 24.98 7.16 1.37
N HIS A 52 26.00 7.81 1.94
CA HIS A 52 27.13 8.35 1.18
C HIS A 52 27.84 7.27 0.36
N ASP A 53 28.29 6.19 1.00
CA ASP A 53 28.96 5.07 0.30
C ASP A 53 28.06 4.40 -0.75
N MET A 54 26.76 4.36 -0.51
CA MET A 54 25.80 3.79 -1.46
C MET A 54 25.65 4.68 -2.71
N VAL A 55 25.61 6.00 -2.53
CA VAL A 55 25.40 6.99 -3.60
C VAL A 55 26.69 7.36 -4.34
N PHE A 56 27.83 7.42 -3.64
CA PHE A 56 29.11 7.89 -4.19
C PHE A 56 30.28 6.92 -3.98
N GLY A 57 30.18 5.94 -3.08
CA GLY A 57 31.22 4.93 -2.88
C GLY A 57 31.38 3.96 -4.07
N PRO A 58 32.40 3.09 -4.08
CA PRO A 58 32.65 2.19 -5.21
C PRO A 58 31.53 1.15 -5.41
N VAL A 59 31.27 0.77 -6.66
CA VAL A 59 30.33 -0.30 -7.01
C VAL A 59 31.09 -1.38 -7.78
N ALA A 60 31.06 -2.62 -7.27
CA ALA A 60 31.86 -3.73 -7.79
C ALA A 60 33.38 -3.43 -7.87
N GLY A 61 33.90 -2.60 -6.95
CA GLY A 61 35.31 -2.20 -6.90
C GLY A 61 35.71 -1.11 -7.89
N GLU A 62 34.76 -0.59 -8.68
CA GLU A 62 34.97 0.50 -9.61
C GLU A 62 34.39 1.81 -9.06
N ASP A 63 35.10 2.91 -9.27
CA ASP A 63 34.52 4.25 -9.06
C ASP A 63 33.63 4.59 -10.25
N CYS A 64 32.33 4.67 -10.01
CA CYS A 64 31.32 4.89 -11.04
C CYS A 64 30.69 6.26 -10.87
N PRO A 65 30.56 7.07 -11.95
CA PRO A 65 29.70 8.23 -11.96
C PRO A 65 28.31 7.93 -11.41
N THR A 66 27.77 8.95 -10.73
CA THR A 66 26.44 8.91 -10.14
C THR A 66 25.51 9.80 -10.94
N TYR A 67 24.35 9.26 -11.27
CA TYR A 67 23.28 9.98 -11.95
C TYR A 67 22.02 9.97 -11.08
N ALA A 68 21.14 10.92 -11.30
CA ALA A 68 19.78 10.88 -10.77
C ALA A 68 18.79 11.08 -11.90
N ILE A 69 17.70 10.30 -11.88
CA ILE A 69 16.50 10.60 -12.64
C ILE A 69 15.59 11.42 -11.72
N LEU A 70 15.33 12.67 -12.09
CA LEU A 70 14.49 13.61 -11.37
C LEU A 70 13.11 13.67 -12.01
N ASN A 71 12.06 13.61 -11.19
CA ASN A 71 10.67 13.61 -11.63
C ASN A 71 10.13 15.04 -11.75
N GLY A 72 10.09 15.59 -12.97
CA GLY A 72 9.58 16.95 -13.21
C GLY A 72 8.13 17.15 -12.77
N ALA A 73 7.30 16.11 -12.78
CA ALA A 73 5.92 16.20 -12.31
C ALA A 73 5.78 16.44 -10.80
N LYS A 74 6.86 16.26 -10.02
CA LYS A 74 6.92 16.52 -8.58
C LYS A 74 7.78 17.74 -8.22
N ILE A 75 8.64 18.18 -9.13
CA ILE A 75 9.66 19.21 -8.86
C ILE A 75 9.33 20.47 -9.65
N ASP A 76 8.90 21.50 -8.92
CA ASP A 76 8.62 22.81 -9.52
C ASP A 76 9.87 23.40 -10.20
N ALA A 77 9.67 23.92 -11.42
CA ALA A 77 10.70 24.59 -12.21
C ALA A 77 12.00 23.77 -12.35
N LEU A 78 11.87 22.45 -12.54
CA LEU A 78 13.00 21.54 -12.63
C LEU A 78 14.02 21.94 -13.73
N PRO A 79 13.63 22.33 -14.96
CA PRO A 79 14.59 22.75 -15.98
C PRO A 79 15.46 23.93 -15.54
N GLN A 80 14.86 24.92 -14.88
CA GLN A 80 15.55 26.11 -14.39
C GLN A 80 16.50 25.77 -13.24
N ARG A 81 16.07 24.89 -12.31
CA ARG A 81 16.93 24.37 -11.24
C ARG A 81 18.14 23.61 -11.77
N LEU A 82 17.93 22.78 -12.80
CA LEU A 82 19.01 22.05 -13.47
C LEU A 82 20.00 23.00 -14.14
N ALA A 83 19.52 24.00 -14.88
CA ALA A 83 20.35 25.03 -15.50
C ALA A 83 21.18 25.80 -14.46
N MET A 84 20.58 26.15 -13.31
CA MET A 84 21.27 26.82 -12.21
C MET A 84 22.28 25.94 -11.47
N SER A 85 22.11 24.61 -11.51
CA SER A 85 23.02 23.68 -10.80
C SER A 85 24.38 23.54 -11.48
N GLY A 86 24.46 23.85 -12.78
CA GLY A 86 25.65 23.70 -13.60
C GLY A 86 26.01 22.24 -13.93
N LEU A 87 25.20 21.27 -13.48
CA LEU A 87 25.45 19.84 -13.70
C LEU A 87 25.11 19.42 -15.13
N GLU A 88 25.77 18.39 -15.64
CA GLU A 88 25.43 17.77 -16.93
C GLU A 88 24.04 17.09 -16.83
N HIS A 89 23.09 17.48 -17.68
CA HIS A 89 21.72 16.96 -17.62
C HIS A 89 21.04 16.87 -18.99
N ALA A 90 20.03 16.01 -19.10
CA ALA A 90 19.20 15.87 -20.30
C ALA A 90 17.80 15.32 -19.98
N CYS A 91 16.79 15.83 -20.70
CA CYS A 91 15.41 15.38 -20.59
C CYS A 91 15.20 14.01 -21.26
N LEU A 92 14.38 13.14 -20.69
CA LEU A 92 14.00 11.89 -21.35
C LEU A 92 12.89 12.08 -22.40
N PHE A 93 12.23 13.23 -22.47
CA PHE A 93 11.31 13.54 -23.58
C PHE A 93 12.05 14.28 -24.70
N GLN A 94 11.55 14.14 -25.94
CA GLN A 94 12.12 14.77 -27.13
C GLN A 94 11.01 15.20 -28.11
N GLY A 95 11.34 16.14 -29.01
CA GLY A 95 10.42 16.64 -30.03
C GLY A 95 9.18 17.29 -29.41
N GLU A 96 8.03 17.05 -30.02
CA GLU A 96 6.72 17.57 -29.57
C GLU A 96 6.44 17.25 -28.09
N ALA A 97 6.75 16.03 -27.63
CA ALA A 97 6.56 15.67 -26.22
C ALA A 97 7.41 16.50 -25.24
N PHE A 98 8.59 16.95 -25.68
CA PHE A 98 9.41 17.86 -24.87
C PHE A 98 8.85 19.28 -24.88
N GLU A 99 8.37 19.76 -26.03
CA GLU A 99 7.76 21.09 -26.15
C GLU A 99 6.49 21.21 -25.30
N GLU A 100 5.67 20.15 -25.26
CA GLU A 100 4.42 20.13 -24.51
C GLU A 100 4.61 19.83 -23.02
N MET A 101 5.51 18.90 -22.67
CA MET A 101 5.61 18.34 -21.32
C MET A 101 6.98 18.51 -20.67
N GLY A 102 7.90 19.28 -21.24
CA GLY A 102 9.29 19.41 -20.77
C GLY A 102 9.43 19.84 -19.30
N GLU A 103 8.50 20.67 -18.81
CA GLU A 103 8.44 21.11 -17.40
C GLU A 103 8.10 19.97 -16.43
N VAL A 104 7.26 19.02 -16.86
CA VAL A 104 6.83 17.87 -16.02
C VAL A 104 7.54 16.56 -16.40
N ALA A 105 8.40 16.60 -17.41
CA ALA A 105 9.12 15.44 -17.91
C ALA A 105 10.19 14.98 -16.91
N PRO A 106 10.58 13.70 -16.94
CA PRO A 106 11.72 13.23 -16.18
C PRO A 106 13.05 13.64 -16.83
N TRP A 107 14.01 14.04 -16.00
CA TRP A 107 15.35 14.47 -16.42
C TRP A 107 16.42 13.60 -15.80
N VAL A 108 17.46 13.26 -16.55
CA VAL A 108 18.66 12.59 -16.01
C VAL A 108 19.73 13.64 -15.82
N VAL A 109 20.32 13.69 -14.62
CA VAL A 109 21.41 14.60 -14.26
C VAL A 109 22.57 13.80 -13.69
N ARG A 110 23.80 14.14 -14.08
CA ARG A 110 25.02 13.63 -13.43
C ARG A 110 25.21 14.40 -12.13
N ILE A 111 25.11 13.72 -11.00
CA ILE A 111 25.19 14.35 -9.68
C ILE A 111 26.60 14.23 -9.10
N GLU A 112 26.99 15.23 -8.33
CA GLU A 112 28.31 15.36 -7.74
C GLU A 112 28.19 15.62 -6.24
N ASP A 113 29.08 15.01 -5.45
CA ASP A 113 29.16 15.33 -4.04
C ASP A 113 29.62 16.79 -3.86
N GLY A 114 29.04 17.47 -2.89
CA GLY A 114 29.20 18.89 -2.61
C GLY A 114 28.22 19.80 -3.36
N ASN A 115 27.45 19.28 -4.32
CA ASN A 115 26.52 20.12 -5.09
C ASN A 115 25.23 20.46 -4.30
N ARG A 116 24.80 21.72 -4.38
CA ARG A 116 23.60 22.22 -3.69
C ARG A 116 22.31 21.51 -4.09
N LEU A 117 22.15 21.13 -5.36
CA LEU A 117 20.97 20.39 -5.81
C LEU A 117 20.93 19.01 -5.13
N VAL A 118 22.09 18.36 -4.97
CA VAL A 118 22.19 17.06 -4.28
C VAL A 118 21.86 17.21 -2.81
N GLN A 119 22.39 18.23 -2.14
CA GLN A 119 21.98 18.55 -0.76
C GLN A 119 20.45 18.70 -0.64
N GLN A 120 19.82 19.42 -1.57
CA GLN A 120 18.36 19.60 -1.59
C GLN A 120 17.60 18.30 -1.83
N MET A 121 18.16 17.36 -2.61
CA MET A 121 17.59 16.03 -2.82
C MET A 121 17.48 15.25 -1.52
N PHE A 122 18.52 15.31 -0.68
CA PHE A 122 18.64 14.50 0.54
C PHE A 122 18.28 15.22 1.84
N THR A 123 17.74 16.43 1.75
CA THR A 123 17.27 17.21 2.91
C THR A 123 15.77 17.09 3.06
N ALA A 124 15.28 16.94 4.29
CA ALA A 124 13.86 17.02 4.62
C ALA A 124 13.56 18.31 5.38
N ALA A 125 12.75 19.17 4.77
CA ALA A 125 12.22 20.38 5.39
C ALA A 125 10.93 20.83 4.69
N ASP A 126 10.16 21.67 5.38
CA ASP A 126 8.88 22.19 4.89
C ASP A 126 9.09 23.32 3.87
N SER A 127 9.53 22.93 2.67
CA SER A 127 9.73 23.85 1.54
C SER A 127 9.79 23.06 0.23
N PRO A 128 9.23 23.60 -0.87
CA PRO A 128 9.23 22.95 -2.19
C PRO A 128 10.64 22.79 -2.79
N LEU A 129 11.65 23.45 -2.21
CA LEU A 129 13.04 23.29 -2.61
C LEU A 129 13.60 21.90 -2.28
N PHE A 130 13.09 21.25 -1.23
CA PHE A 130 13.61 19.98 -0.71
C PHE A 130 12.82 18.80 -1.24
N LEU A 131 13.53 17.77 -1.69
CA LEU A 131 12.92 16.72 -2.54
C LEU A 131 12.74 15.38 -1.82
N TRP A 132 13.30 15.24 -0.61
CA TRP A 132 13.28 13.98 0.13
C TRP A 132 11.85 13.46 0.36
N ALA A 133 10.97 14.30 0.93
CA ALA A 133 9.60 13.93 1.27
C ALA A 133 8.70 13.69 0.03
N GLN A 134 9.11 14.19 -1.13
CA GLN A 134 8.35 14.02 -2.39
C GLN A 134 8.65 12.69 -3.08
N GLU A 135 9.71 11.97 -2.66
CA GLU A 135 10.23 10.79 -3.37
C GLU A 135 10.43 11.11 -4.86
N ALA A 136 11.07 12.25 -5.16
CA ALA A 136 11.09 12.84 -6.50
C ALA A 136 12.29 12.39 -7.36
N PHE A 137 13.06 11.42 -6.91
CA PHE A 137 14.25 10.98 -7.63
C PHE A 137 14.61 9.51 -7.43
N VAL A 138 15.30 8.95 -8.41
CA VAL A 138 15.98 7.65 -8.36
C VAL A 138 17.44 7.86 -8.75
N VAL A 139 18.37 7.34 -7.97
CA VAL A 139 19.81 7.40 -8.23
C VAL A 139 20.26 6.19 -9.03
N LEU A 140 21.15 6.39 -10.01
CA LEU A 140 21.80 5.36 -10.80
C LEU A 140 23.31 5.44 -10.62
N ARG A 141 23.97 4.29 -10.51
CA ARG A 141 25.43 4.17 -10.61
C ARG A 141 25.78 3.50 -11.92
N SER A 142 26.59 4.18 -12.72
CA SER A 142 26.91 3.72 -14.06
C SER A 142 28.25 4.29 -14.55
N PRO A 143 29.12 3.46 -15.17
CA PRO A 143 30.29 3.95 -15.88
C PRO A 143 29.97 4.56 -17.26
N ALA A 144 28.74 4.39 -17.76
CA ALA A 144 28.34 4.88 -19.07
C ALA A 144 28.18 6.41 -19.08
N PRO A 145 28.48 7.08 -20.20
CA PRO A 145 28.23 8.52 -20.31
C PRO A 145 26.74 8.84 -20.29
N LEU A 146 26.38 10.05 -19.83
CA LEU A 146 24.99 10.51 -19.71
C LEU A 146 24.19 10.30 -20.99
N SER A 147 24.78 10.62 -22.14
CA SER A 147 24.12 10.50 -23.44
C SER A 147 23.72 9.06 -23.81
N ALA A 148 24.50 8.06 -23.39
CA ALA A 148 24.18 6.66 -23.61
C ALA A 148 23.04 6.19 -22.69
N LEU A 149 23.08 6.57 -21.41
CA LEU A 149 22.01 6.31 -20.45
C LEU A 149 20.68 6.93 -20.90
N VAL A 150 20.68 8.20 -21.29
CA VAL A 150 19.48 8.91 -21.76
C VAL A 150 18.90 8.23 -23.00
N ARG A 151 19.74 7.86 -23.97
CA ARG A 151 19.30 7.13 -25.17
C ARG A 151 18.66 5.78 -24.80
N HIS A 152 19.24 5.06 -23.86
CA HIS A 152 18.72 3.79 -23.38
C HIS A 152 17.35 3.96 -22.70
N LEU A 153 17.28 4.82 -21.69
CA LEU A 153 16.09 5.06 -20.86
C LEU A 153 14.90 5.62 -21.66
N ARG A 154 15.15 6.41 -22.71
CA ARG A 154 14.12 6.92 -23.63
C ARG A 154 13.28 5.84 -24.29
N ARG A 155 13.82 4.63 -24.47
CA ARG A 155 13.07 3.50 -25.04
C ARG A 155 11.96 3.01 -24.12
N TYR A 156 12.05 3.33 -22.83
CA TYR A 156 11.13 2.85 -21.80
C TYR A 156 10.17 3.92 -21.32
N THR A 157 10.29 5.19 -21.71
CA THR A 157 9.34 6.24 -21.24
C THR A 157 7.92 6.01 -21.74
N ARG A 158 7.78 5.39 -22.92
CA ARG A 158 6.50 5.03 -23.52
C ARG A 158 6.59 3.66 -24.18
N ILE A 159 5.81 2.71 -23.70
CA ILE A 159 5.84 1.30 -24.13
C ILE A 159 4.45 0.81 -24.52
N ARG A 160 4.39 -0.25 -25.34
CA ARG A 160 3.12 -0.91 -25.69
C ARG A 160 2.87 -2.08 -24.76
N ASP A 161 1.60 -2.40 -24.58
CA ASP A 161 1.21 -3.68 -24.00
C ASP A 161 0.98 -4.77 -25.03
N GLU A 162 0.62 -5.95 -24.55
CA GLU A 162 0.27 -7.11 -25.36
C GLU A 162 -0.95 -6.85 -26.27
N ALA A 163 -1.81 -5.89 -25.92
CA ALA A 163 -2.95 -5.47 -26.72
C ALA A 163 -2.61 -4.33 -27.72
N GLY A 164 -1.36 -3.84 -27.73
CA GLY A 164 -0.88 -2.76 -28.59
C GLY A 164 -1.23 -1.35 -28.11
N ALA A 165 -1.86 -1.19 -26.95
CA ALA A 165 -2.15 0.11 -26.36
C ALA A 165 -0.90 0.74 -25.74
N TRP A 166 -0.78 2.07 -25.83
CA TRP A 166 0.39 2.83 -25.40
C TRP A 166 0.27 3.32 -23.96
N PHE A 167 1.34 3.17 -23.19
CA PHE A 167 1.42 3.59 -21.79
C PHE A 167 2.70 4.37 -21.53
N TYR A 168 2.59 5.42 -20.71
CA TYR A 168 3.76 6.08 -20.13
C TYR A 168 4.23 5.30 -18.92
N GLN A 169 5.52 5.02 -18.87
CA GLN A 169 6.09 4.20 -17.82
C GLN A 169 6.96 5.04 -16.91
N CYS A 170 6.44 5.37 -15.73
CA CYS A 170 7.12 6.20 -14.74
C CYS A 170 8.10 5.37 -13.89
N PHE A 171 9.10 4.76 -14.52
CA PHE A 171 10.09 3.91 -13.83
C PHE A 171 11.03 4.67 -12.88
N TRP A 172 10.96 6.00 -12.88
CA TRP A 172 11.67 6.91 -11.98
C TRP A 172 10.92 7.19 -10.68
N GLU A 173 9.85 6.43 -10.39
CA GLU A 173 9.14 6.47 -9.11
C GLU A 173 9.74 5.44 -8.15
N PRO A 174 10.33 5.85 -6.99
CA PRO A 174 10.99 4.94 -6.06
C PRO A 174 10.12 3.76 -5.62
N ALA A 175 8.83 4.01 -5.34
CA ALA A 175 7.87 2.98 -4.95
C ALA A 175 7.72 1.86 -6.00
N THR A 176 7.99 2.14 -7.28
CA THR A 176 7.83 1.17 -8.39
C THR A 176 9.06 0.32 -8.65
N LEU A 177 10.21 0.62 -8.02
CA LEU A 177 11.47 -0.08 -8.30
C LEU A 177 11.39 -1.60 -8.11
N GLY A 178 10.64 -2.06 -7.10
CA GLY A 178 10.46 -3.50 -6.88
C GLY A 178 9.73 -4.22 -8.01
N ALA A 179 8.85 -3.54 -8.74
CA ALA A 179 8.17 -4.12 -9.90
C ALA A 179 9.11 -4.24 -11.13
N TRP A 180 10.28 -3.61 -11.09
CA TRP A 180 11.27 -3.61 -12.17
C TRP A 180 12.43 -4.60 -12.01
N THR A 181 12.40 -5.48 -11.00
CA THR A 181 13.51 -6.42 -10.78
C THR A 181 13.50 -7.62 -11.73
N ASP A 182 12.47 -7.77 -12.56
CA ASP A 182 12.38 -8.82 -13.56
C ASP A 182 13.14 -8.46 -14.84
N GLY A 183 14.00 -9.38 -15.27
CA GLY A 183 15.13 -9.12 -16.15
C GLY A 183 14.86 -9.02 -17.64
N ARG A 184 13.62 -9.18 -18.11
CA ARG A 184 13.34 -9.12 -19.55
C ARG A 184 12.81 -7.77 -20.02
N HIS A 185 12.18 -7.01 -19.13
CA HIS A 185 11.47 -5.78 -19.48
C HIS A 185 11.85 -4.58 -18.61
N THR A 186 12.85 -4.72 -17.74
CA THR A 186 13.31 -3.63 -16.88
C THR A 186 14.07 -2.53 -17.66
N PRO A 187 13.81 -1.25 -17.37
CA PRO A 187 14.55 -0.11 -17.94
C PRO A 187 15.97 0.01 -17.38
N PHE A 188 16.34 -0.82 -16.41
CA PHE A 188 17.65 -0.77 -15.77
C PHE A 188 18.66 -1.74 -16.38
N LEU A 189 18.25 -2.59 -17.33
CA LEU A 189 19.15 -3.45 -18.10
C LEU A 189 19.57 -2.79 -19.41
N GLY A 190 20.69 -2.08 -19.33
CA GLY A 190 21.39 -1.51 -20.48
C GLY A 190 22.12 -2.54 -21.35
N ALA A 191 22.35 -2.18 -22.61
CA ALA A 191 23.44 -2.78 -23.39
C ALA A 191 24.79 -2.34 -22.81
N GLU A 192 25.90 -2.91 -23.28
CA GLU A 192 27.25 -2.64 -22.76
C GLU A 192 27.56 -1.13 -22.68
N GLU A 193 27.15 -0.34 -23.68
CA GLU A 193 27.43 1.10 -23.75
C GLU A 193 26.57 1.95 -22.80
N ALA A 194 25.52 1.38 -22.21
CA ALA A 194 24.59 2.04 -21.29
C ALA A 194 24.41 1.24 -20.00
N VAL A 195 25.44 0.51 -19.58
CA VAL A 195 25.38 -0.39 -18.42
C VAL A 195 25.04 0.39 -17.14
N ILE A 196 24.06 -0.08 -16.38
CA ILE A 196 23.74 0.42 -15.05
C ILE A 196 24.19 -0.66 -14.06
N ARG A 197 24.93 -0.27 -13.02
CA ARG A 197 25.44 -1.21 -12.00
C ARG A 197 24.54 -1.26 -10.77
N ARG A 198 23.95 -0.13 -10.41
CA ARG A 198 23.07 -0.01 -9.25
C ARG A 198 21.98 1.03 -9.47
N VAL A 199 20.80 0.75 -8.94
CA VAL A 199 19.67 1.68 -8.84
C VAL A 199 19.30 1.83 -7.37
N ILE A 200 19.09 3.08 -6.92
CA ILE A 200 18.72 3.40 -5.54
C ILE A 200 17.51 4.33 -5.59
N GLY A 201 16.39 3.89 -5.03
CA GLY A 201 15.27 4.77 -4.69
C GLY A 201 15.18 4.95 -3.19
N ILE A 202 14.60 6.05 -2.74
CA ILE A 202 14.20 6.22 -1.33
C ILE A 202 12.68 6.17 -1.27
N SER A 203 12.13 5.28 -0.46
CA SER A 203 10.69 5.27 -0.16
C SER A 203 10.44 4.99 1.31
N ASP A 204 9.54 5.74 1.94
CA ASP A 204 9.29 5.70 3.39
C ASP A 204 10.60 5.76 4.22
N ASN A 205 11.50 6.70 3.88
CA ASN A 205 12.82 6.85 4.49
C ASN A 205 13.72 5.60 4.42
N ARG A 206 13.42 4.63 3.55
CA ARG A 206 14.24 3.43 3.37
C ARG A 206 14.84 3.39 1.97
N PRO A 207 16.13 3.06 1.84
CA PRO A 207 16.74 2.85 0.54
C PRO A 207 16.27 1.51 -0.04
N LEU A 208 15.83 1.58 -1.28
CA LEU A 208 15.45 0.48 -2.15
C LEU A 208 16.57 0.31 -3.18
N VAL A 209 17.39 -0.71 -3.01
CA VAL A 209 18.62 -0.92 -3.79
C VAL A 209 18.47 -2.10 -4.72
N ILE A 210 18.77 -1.88 -6.00
CA ILE A 210 18.86 -2.93 -7.00
C ILE A 210 20.30 -2.96 -7.48
N ASP A 211 21.03 -4.01 -7.12
CA ASP A 211 22.34 -4.31 -7.70
C ASP A 211 22.15 -5.17 -8.95
N LEU A 212 22.75 -4.72 -10.06
CA LEU A 212 22.73 -5.43 -11.32
C LEU A 212 24.02 -6.24 -11.48
N PRO A 213 23.94 -7.52 -11.90
CA PRO A 213 25.12 -8.34 -12.13
C PRO A 213 26.10 -7.69 -13.12
N GLU A 214 27.40 -7.95 -12.96
CA GLU A 214 28.47 -7.37 -13.79
C GLU A 214 28.25 -7.56 -15.30
N ARG A 215 27.72 -8.74 -15.67
CA ARG A 215 27.42 -9.15 -17.05
C ARG A 215 25.93 -9.11 -17.38
N ALA A 216 25.15 -8.32 -16.65
CA ALA A 216 23.71 -8.23 -16.90
C ALA A 216 23.39 -7.74 -18.32
N TRP A 217 24.29 -6.96 -18.93
CA TRP A 217 24.19 -6.47 -20.30
C TRP A 217 24.31 -7.58 -21.37
N GLU A 218 24.90 -8.75 -21.06
CA GLU A 218 24.94 -9.90 -21.99
C GLU A 218 23.52 -10.42 -22.30
N ARG A 219 22.58 -10.17 -21.38
CA ARG A 219 21.15 -10.37 -21.63
C ARG A 219 20.63 -9.14 -22.37
N ALA A 220 20.77 -9.14 -23.69
CA ALA A 220 20.25 -8.07 -24.52
C ALA A 220 18.76 -7.86 -24.20
N PRO A 221 18.34 -6.64 -23.77
CA PRO A 221 16.94 -6.38 -23.49
C PRO A 221 16.14 -6.56 -24.77
N GLY A 222 15.06 -7.34 -24.71
CA GLY A 222 14.08 -7.40 -25.79
C GLY A 222 13.41 -6.03 -25.99
N PRO A 223 12.61 -5.85 -27.06
CA PRO A 223 11.81 -4.64 -27.20
C PRO A 223 10.96 -4.44 -25.93
N PRO A 224 10.91 -3.22 -25.36
CA PRO A 224 10.11 -2.95 -24.18
C PRO A 224 8.63 -3.31 -24.43
N LEU A 225 8.09 -4.17 -23.58
CA LEU A 225 6.71 -4.65 -23.64
C LEU A 225 6.15 -4.62 -22.22
N LEU A 226 4.93 -4.11 -22.07
CA LEU A 226 4.20 -4.10 -20.81
C LEU A 226 3.26 -5.31 -20.76
N THR A 227 3.68 -6.37 -20.07
CA THR A 227 2.84 -7.59 -19.95
C THR A 227 1.65 -7.35 -19.02
N ALA A 228 0.63 -8.21 -19.10
CA ALA A 228 -0.47 -8.20 -18.13
C ALA A 228 0.01 -8.41 -16.68
N GLU A 229 1.07 -9.19 -16.49
CA GLU A 229 1.67 -9.41 -15.17
C GLU A 229 2.35 -8.14 -14.65
N ASP A 230 3.11 -7.45 -15.51
CA ASP A 230 3.73 -6.17 -15.17
C ASP A 230 2.69 -5.13 -14.77
N ARG A 231 1.57 -5.04 -15.51
CA ARG A 231 0.45 -4.17 -15.15
C ARG A 231 -0.08 -4.47 -13.76
N ALA A 232 -0.36 -5.74 -13.48
CA ALA A 232 -0.90 -6.14 -12.19
C ALA A 232 0.07 -5.79 -11.04
N ARG A 233 1.38 -5.97 -11.26
CA ARG A 233 2.42 -5.57 -10.30
C ARG A 233 2.44 -4.05 -10.08
N PHE A 234 2.43 -3.24 -11.15
CA PHE A 234 2.42 -1.77 -11.03
C PHE A 234 1.15 -1.23 -10.38
N ASP A 235 -0.01 -1.75 -10.78
CA ASP A 235 -1.30 -1.37 -10.19
C ASP A 235 -1.36 -1.72 -8.70
N ALA A 236 -0.77 -2.85 -8.30
CA ALA A 236 -0.62 -3.20 -6.89
C ALA A 236 0.25 -2.19 -6.13
N VAL A 237 1.44 -1.87 -6.63
CA VAL A 237 2.33 -0.87 -6.02
C VAL A 237 1.63 0.49 -5.85
N VAL A 238 0.98 0.98 -6.90
CA VAL A 238 0.30 2.29 -6.88
C VAL A 238 -0.86 2.28 -5.89
N ARG A 239 -1.60 1.18 -5.82
CA ARG A 239 -2.70 0.99 -4.86
C ARG A 239 -2.18 0.93 -3.42
N ASP A 240 -1.09 0.24 -3.16
CA ASP A 240 -0.50 0.11 -1.82
C ASP A 240 0.08 1.43 -1.32
N ALA A 241 0.76 2.19 -2.20
CA ALA A 241 1.24 3.54 -1.88
C ALA A 241 0.07 4.49 -1.57
N TYR A 242 -0.99 4.45 -2.39
CA TYR A 242 -2.20 5.23 -2.12
C TYR A 242 -2.85 4.84 -0.78
N ALA A 243 -2.96 3.54 -0.50
CA ALA A 243 -3.56 3.04 0.73
C ALA A 243 -2.78 3.48 1.97
N ARG A 244 -1.45 3.40 1.95
CA ARG A 244 -0.58 3.90 3.04
C ARG A 244 -0.78 5.40 3.26
N LYS A 245 -0.75 6.20 2.19
CA LYS A 245 -0.94 7.64 2.29
C LYS A 245 -2.30 8.00 2.89
N LEU A 246 -3.39 7.46 2.30
CA LEU A 246 -4.73 7.72 2.80
C LEU A 246 -4.91 7.24 4.25
N ALA A 247 -4.33 6.09 4.61
CA ALA A 247 -4.37 5.61 5.99
C ALA A 247 -3.67 6.57 6.95
N GLY A 248 -2.51 7.12 6.58
CA GLY A 248 -1.81 8.16 7.34
C GLY A 248 -2.67 9.42 7.51
N ASP A 249 -3.26 9.91 6.42
CA ASP A 249 -4.15 11.07 6.44
C ASP A 249 -5.35 10.83 7.37
N LEU A 250 -5.99 9.65 7.28
CA LEU A 250 -7.13 9.27 8.11
C LEU A 250 -6.77 9.16 9.60
N VAL A 251 -5.62 8.58 9.93
CA VAL A 251 -5.13 8.53 11.32
C VAL A 251 -4.93 9.95 11.86
N ALA A 252 -4.38 10.86 11.05
CA ALA A 252 -4.16 12.25 11.46
C ALA A 252 -5.48 13.02 11.68
N VAL A 253 -6.50 12.80 10.83
CA VAL A 253 -7.78 13.52 10.93
C VAL A 253 -8.82 12.87 11.86
N THR A 254 -8.66 11.59 12.20
CA THR A 254 -9.60 10.83 13.06
C THR A 254 -8.92 10.06 14.21
N PRO A 255 -8.03 10.70 14.99
CA PRO A 255 -7.24 9.99 16.01
C PRO A 255 -8.11 9.28 17.06
N GLY A 256 -9.23 9.88 17.47
CA GLY A 256 -10.15 9.27 18.44
C GLY A 256 -10.82 7.99 17.91
N GLN A 257 -11.20 7.95 16.63
CA GLN A 257 -11.77 6.73 16.03
C GLN A 257 -10.70 5.65 15.89
N CYS A 258 -9.47 6.02 15.52
CA CYS A 258 -8.34 5.07 15.48
C CYS A 258 -8.03 4.51 16.87
N ALA A 259 -8.09 5.33 17.92
CA ALA A 259 -7.95 4.89 19.31
C ALA A 259 -9.09 3.94 19.74
N ALA A 260 -10.33 4.23 19.37
CA ALA A 260 -11.49 3.35 19.62
C ALA A 260 -11.38 1.99 18.89
N LEU A 261 -10.71 1.95 17.74
CA LEU A 261 -10.34 0.72 17.04
C LEU A 261 -9.07 0.06 17.60
N GLY A 262 -8.34 0.72 18.50
CA GLY A 262 -7.10 0.23 19.08
C GLY A 262 -5.94 0.13 18.08
N LEU A 263 -5.92 1.03 17.09
CA LEU A 263 -4.87 1.07 16.07
C LEU A 263 -3.63 1.78 16.62
N SER A 264 -2.47 1.13 16.51
CA SER A 264 -1.17 1.71 16.89
C SER A 264 -0.46 2.45 15.74
N GLY A 265 -1.08 2.50 14.56
CA GLY A 265 -0.52 3.12 13.35
C GLY A 265 -1.38 2.89 12.11
N PRO A 266 -0.99 3.41 10.94
CA PRO A 266 -1.79 3.38 9.72
C PRO A 266 -1.85 2.00 9.02
N GLY A 267 -0.97 1.06 9.38
CA GLY A 267 -0.83 -0.23 8.70
C GLY A 267 -2.15 -1.00 8.51
N PRO A 268 -2.90 -1.32 9.58
CA PRO A 268 -4.18 -2.03 9.46
C PRO A 268 -5.22 -1.31 8.58
N LEU A 269 -5.22 0.03 8.61
CA LEU A 269 -6.11 0.83 7.78
C LEU A 269 -5.68 0.81 6.31
N ALA A 270 -4.38 0.80 6.02
CA ALA A 270 -3.87 0.62 4.67
C ALA A 270 -4.30 -0.76 4.10
N GLU A 271 -4.19 -1.83 4.89
CA GLU A 271 -4.69 -3.16 4.49
C GLU A 271 -6.20 -3.16 4.18
N SER A 272 -6.99 -2.49 5.03
CA SER A 272 -8.43 -2.30 4.82
C SER A 272 -8.72 -1.60 3.48
N ILE A 273 -7.98 -0.51 3.17
CA ILE A 273 -8.13 0.26 1.93
C ILE A 273 -7.72 -0.58 0.71
N VAL A 274 -6.66 -1.39 0.78
CA VAL A 274 -6.26 -2.30 -0.32
C VAL A 274 -7.36 -3.31 -0.61
N TRP A 275 -7.93 -3.92 0.45
CA TRP A 275 -9.04 -4.86 0.30
C TRP A 275 -10.27 -4.20 -0.35
N LEU A 276 -10.71 -3.05 0.17
CA LEU A 276 -11.83 -2.29 -0.37
C LEU A 276 -11.59 -1.88 -1.84
N SER A 277 -10.38 -1.45 -2.17
CA SER A 277 -10.01 -1.09 -3.55
C SER A 277 -10.20 -2.28 -4.49
N GLY A 278 -9.79 -3.49 -4.07
CA GLY A 278 -10.01 -4.71 -4.84
C GLY A 278 -11.49 -5.01 -5.06
N GLN A 279 -12.30 -4.95 -3.99
CA GLN A 279 -13.75 -5.22 -4.09
C GLN A 279 -14.46 -4.22 -5.00
N LEU A 280 -14.14 -2.93 -4.86
CA LEU A 280 -14.78 -1.85 -5.61
C LEU A 280 -14.34 -1.82 -7.09
N ALA A 281 -13.12 -2.29 -7.40
CA ALA A 281 -12.63 -2.37 -8.78
C ALA A 281 -13.54 -3.24 -9.67
N HIS A 282 -14.04 -4.36 -9.14
CA HIS A 282 -14.96 -5.26 -9.85
C HIS A 282 -16.28 -4.60 -10.26
N VAL A 283 -16.65 -3.50 -9.59
CA VAL A 283 -17.90 -2.76 -9.84
C VAL A 283 -17.64 -1.38 -10.44
N GLY A 284 -16.44 -1.16 -11.00
CA GLY A 284 -16.08 0.00 -11.83
C GLY A 284 -15.54 1.20 -11.05
N PHE A 285 -15.11 1.05 -9.80
CA PHE A 285 -14.47 2.12 -9.06
C PHE A 285 -12.96 2.07 -9.26
N THR A 286 -12.41 3.10 -9.88
CA THR A 286 -10.96 3.25 -10.11
C THR A 286 -10.41 4.55 -9.54
N ARG A 287 -11.27 5.52 -9.21
CA ARG A 287 -10.87 6.82 -8.68
C ARG A 287 -10.61 6.73 -7.19
N ARG A 288 -9.44 7.26 -6.78
CA ARG A 288 -9.00 7.36 -5.39
C ARG A 288 -10.04 8.02 -4.49
N SER A 289 -10.59 9.16 -4.89
CA SER A 289 -11.62 9.89 -4.13
C SER A 289 -12.85 9.04 -3.78
N ASP A 290 -13.26 8.16 -4.70
CA ASP A 290 -14.45 7.34 -4.53
C ASP A 290 -14.17 6.19 -3.56
N ILE A 291 -12.99 5.57 -3.69
CA ILE A 291 -12.50 4.56 -2.75
C ILE A 291 -12.33 5.15 -1.34
N GLY A 292 -11.74 6.35 -1.23
CA GLY A 292 -11.51 7.01 0.05
C GLY A 292 -12.81 7.27 0.81
N ARG A 293 -13.89 7.63 0.10
CA ARG A 293 -15.22 7.81 0.71
C ARG A 293 -15.77 6.52 1.31
N VAL A 294 -15.58 5.38 0.64
CA VAL A 294 -15.99 4.06 1.15
C VAL A 294 -15.10 3.64 2.32
N ALA A 295 -13.79 3.92 2.26
CA ALA A 295 -12.84 3.63 3.34
C ALA A 295 -13.18 4.37 4.65
N VAL A 296 -13.65 5.62 4.57
CA VAL A 296 -14.14 6.34 5.76
C VAL A 296 -15.30 5.63 6.42
N CYS A 297 -16.19 4.98 5.66
CA CYS A 297 -17.29 4.20 6.25
C CYS A 297 -16.77 2.95 6.97
N ALA A 298 -15.73 2.30 6.43
CA ALA A 298 -15.11 1.12 7.04
C ALA A 298 -14.46 1.41 8.41
N LEU A 299 -14.01 2.64 8.67
CA LEU A 299 -13.53 3.04 10.01
C LEU A 299 -14.58 2.83 11.10
N TYR A 300 -15.87 2.90 10.77
CA TYR A 300 -16.95 2.76 11.74
C TYR A 300 -17.60 1.38 11.71
N LEU A 301 -17.67 0.76 10.52
CA LEU A 301 -18.42 -0.47 10.29
C LEU A 301 -17.54 -1.72 10.17
N GLY A 302 -16.22 -1.57 10.14
CA GLY A 302 -15.28 -2.64 9.81
C GLY A 302 -14.95 -2.70 8.32
N THR A 303 -13.83 -3.32 7.98
CA THR A 303 -13.31 -3.51 6.61
C THR A 303 -14.34 -4.19 5.73
N TYR A 304 -15.01 -5.21 6.27
CA TYR A 304 -15.86 -6.12 5.50
C TYR A 304 -17.33 -5.70 5.44
N PHE A 305 -17.67 -4.45 5.79
CA PHE A 305 -19.06 -4.01 5.87
C PHE A 305 -19.84 -4.13 4.54
N LEU A 306 -19.14 -4.12 3.40
CA LEU A 306 -19.74 -4.38 2.08
C LEU A 306 -20.34 -5.78 1.95
N ASN A 307 -19.88 -6.73 2.76
CA ASN A 307 -20.36 -8.11 2.82
C ASN A 307 -21.34 -8.35 3.98
N ASP A 308 -21.57 -7.35 4.85
CA ASP A 308 -22.44 -7.50 6.01
C ASP A 308 -23.88 -7.83 5.58
N PRO A 309 -24.47 -8.97 6.02
CA PRO A 309 -25.84 -9.36 5.70
C PRO A 309 -26.88 -8.27 5.99
N ARG A 310 -26.63 -7.42 6.99
CA ARG A 310 -27.51 -6.32 7.41
C ARG A 310 -27.50 -5.16 6.41
N LEU A 311 -26.41 -4.99 5.67
CA LEU A 311 -26.19 -3.88 4.75
C LEU A 311 -26.34 -4.27 3.28
N GLN A 312 -26.49 -5.56 2.96
CA GLN A 312 -26.55 -6.06 1.57
C GLN A 312 -27.59 -5.35 0.70
N ALA A 313 -28.81 -5.14 1.19
CA ALA A 313 -29.85 -4.47 0.42
C ALA A 313 -29.48 -3.01 0.10
N LEU A 314 -28.85 -2.32 1.05
CA LEU A 314 -28.38 -0.95 0.91
C LEU A 314 -27.19 -0.88 -0.08
N VAL A 315 -26.21 -1.78 0.07
CA VAL A 315 -25.05 -1.88 -0.84
C VAL A 315 -25.51 -2.18 -2.26
N ALA A 316 -26.42 -3.14 -2.46
CA ALA A 316 -26.97 -3.48 -3.76
C ALA A 316 -27.75 -2.30 -4.38
N GLY A 317 -28.56 -1.60 -3.59
CA GLY A 317 -29.34 -0.44 -4.03
C GLY A 317 -28.54 0.84 -4.25
N THR A 318 -27.24 0.86 -3.92
CA THR A 318 -26.39 2.06 -4.05
C THR A 318 -25.14 1.80 -4.89
N LEU A 319 -24.22 0.95 -4.40
CA LEU A 319 -22.93 0.68 -5.03
C LEU A 319 -23.02 -0.20 -6.27
N LEU A 320 -23.88 -1.24 -6.25
CA LEU A 320 -23.95 -2.24 -7.32
C LEU A 320 -24.91 -1.86 -8.46
N VAL A 321 -25.55 -0.69 -8.38
CA VAL A 321 -26.47 -0.22 -9.41
C VAL A 321 -25.70 0.19 -10.66
N SER A 322 -26.18 -0.26 -11.83
CA SER A 322 -25.68 0.14 -13.13
C SER A 322 -26.22 1.53 -13.54
N GLY A 323 -25.40 2.32 -14.22
CA GLY A 323 -25.81 3.61 -14.80
C GLY A 323 -25.14 4.83 -14.14
N PRO A 324 -25.39 5.12 -12.85
CA PRO A 324 -24.76 6.25 -12.18
C PRO A 324 -23.23 6.13 -12.11
N ALA A 325 -22.53 7.25 -12.22
CA ALA A 325 -21.07 7.29 -12.08
C ALA A 325 -20.62 6.78 -10.70
N PRO A 326 -19.44 6.12 -10.59
CA PRO A 326 -18.91 5.57 -9.33
C PRO A 326 -18.96 6.56 -8.14
N GLY A 327 -18.48 7.79 -8.31
CA GLY A 327 -18.51 8.80 -7.25
C GLY A 327 -19.92 9.13 -6.73
N LEU A 328 -20.94 9.14 -7.59
CA LEU A 328 -22.34 9.34 -7.17
C LEU A 328 -22.87 8.12 -6.40
N ARG A 329 -22.48 6.90 -6.80
CA ARG A 329 -22.84 5.67 -6.09
C ARG A 329 -22.21 5.63 -4.69
N ALA A 330 -20.94 6.00 -4.54
CA ALA A 330 -20.30 6.11 -3.22
C ALA A 330 -20.92 7.20 -2.35
N LEU A 331 -21.29 8.35 -2.93
CA LEU A 331 -22.02 9.40 -2.19
C LEU A 331 -23.39 8.90 -1.69
N ARG A 332 -24.15 8.21 -2.55
CA ARG A 332 -25.46 7.64 -2.19
C ARG A 332 -25.33 6.58 -1.09
N LEU A 333 -24.30 5.73 -1.16
CA LEU A 333 -23.99 4.77 -0.10
C LEU A 333 -23.78 5.50 1.23
N GLU A 334 -22.89 6.49 1.27
CA GLU A 334 -22.59 7.25 2.48
C GLU A 334 -23.85 7.93 3.06
N GLN A 335 -24.68 8.55 2.20
CA GLN A 335 -25.93 9.18 2.60
C GLN A 335 -26.95 8.16 3.14
N ALA A 336 -27.05 6.99 2.52
CA ALA A 336 -27.92 5.91 2.98
C ALA A 336 -27.44 5.33 4.31
N LEU A 337 -26.13 5.13 4.48
CA LEU A 337 -25.53 4.67 5.74
C LEU A 337 -25.80 5.64 6.88
N LYS A 338 -25.79 6.96 6.63
CA LYS A 338 -26.20 7.96 7.63
C LYS A 338 -27.65 7.78 8.12
N GLN A 339 -28.51 7.02 7.44
CA GLN A 339 -29.85 6.71 7.93
C GLN A 339 -29.93 5.37 8.67
N VAL A 340 -28.84 4.60 8.71
CA VAL A 340 -28.80 3.29 9.37
C VAL A 340 -28.52 3.49 10.88
N PRO A 341 -29.38 2.96 11.78
CA PRO A 341 -29.20 3.12 13.23
C PRO A 341 -27.84 2.63 13.75
N LEU A 342 -27.37 1.48 13.27
CA LEU A 342 -26.03 0.94 13.56
C LEU A 342 -24.93 1.97 13.28
N PHE A 343 -24.96 2.60 12.10
CA PHE A 343 -23.95 3.57 11.70
C PHE A 343 -24.03 4.84 12.54
N GLN A 344 -25.25 5.30 12.86
CA GLN A 344 -25.48 6.44 13.76
C GLN A 344 -24.91 6.21 15.16
N VAL A 345 -25.02 4.98 15.70
CA VAL A 345 -24.42 4.62 16.99
C VAL A 345 -22.89 4.60 16.90
N ALA A 346 -22.34 4.10 15.79
CA ALA A 346 -20.90 4.03 15.57
C ALA A 346 -20.27 5.44 15.47
N ILE A 347 -20.81 6.32 14.61
CA ILE A 347 -20.27 7.68 14.42
C ILE A 347 -20.46 8.57 15.65
N ALA A 348 -21.43 8.26 16.52
CA ALA A 348 -21.65 8.97 17.78
C ALA A 348 -20.72 8.50 18.92
N GLY A 349 -19.80 7.57 18.66
CA GLY A 349 -18.89 7.03 19.68
C GLY A 349 -19.57 6.18 20.76
N ARG A 350 -20.82 5.76 20.55
CA ARG A 350 -21.62 5.02 21.55
C ARG A 350 -21.53 3.50 21.40
N ALA A 351 -20.99 3.02 20.29
CA ALA A 351 -20.89 1.58 20.01
C ALA A 351 -20.01 0.83 21.03
N LEU A 352 -18.82 1.36 21.31
CA LEU A 352 -17.84 0.69 22.15
C LEU A 352 -18.27 0.61 23.63
N PRO A 353 -18.75 1.70 24.28
CA PRO A 353 -19.31 1.62 25.64
C PRO A 353 -20.45 0.60 25.76
N ALA A 354 -21.33 0.53 24.76
CA ALA A 354 -22.43 -0.43 24.75
C ALA A 354 -21.91 -1.88 24.71
N VAL A 355 -20.92 -2.18 23.86
CA VAL A 355 -20.30 -3.52 23.83
C VAL A 355 -19.68 -3.88 25.18
N VAL A 356 -18.96 -2.95 25.82
CA VAL A 356 -18.34 -3.18 27.13
C VAL A 356 -19.38 -3.51 28.20
N ALA A 357 -20.50 -2.78 28.22
CA ALA A 357 -21.60 -3.04 29.15
C ALA A 357 -22.27 -4.40 28.89
N ASP A 358 -22.50 -4.75 27.62
CA ASP A 358 -23.11 -6.01 27.23
C ASP A 358 -22.21 -7.22 27.58
N LEU A 359 -20.88 -7.06 27.47
CA LEU A 359 -19.92 -8.09 27.88
C LEU A 359 -19.86 -8.25 29.40
N ALA A 360 -19.98 -7.17 30.18
CA ALA A 360 -20.07 -7.25 31.64
C ALA A 360 -21.33 -8.03 32.07
N MET A 361 -22.47 -7.76 31.43
CA MET A 361 -23.71 -8.52 31.67
C MET A 361 -23.56 -10.00 31.28
N LEU A 362 -22.86 -10.30 30.18
CA LEU A 362 -22.58 -11.67 29.77
C LEU A 362 -21.72 -12.42 30.79
N GLU A 363 -20.72 -11.76 31.36
CA GLU A 363 -19.86 -12.31 32.42
C GLU A 363 -20.66 -12.61 33.69
N GLU A 364 -21.58 -11.72 34.08
CA GLU A 364 -22.41 -11.86 35.27
C GLU A 364 -23.55 -12.88 35.13
N THR A 365 -24.20 -12.91 33.96
CA THR A 365 -25.48 -13.63 33.77
C THR A 365 -25.40 -14.80 32.81
N GLY A 366 -24.32 -14.92 32.03
CA GLY A 366 -24.20 -15.91 30.96
C GLY A 366 -25.07 -15.61 29.73
N ALA A 367 -25.67 -14.41 29.64
CA ALA A 367 -26.54 -14.00 28.53
C ALA A 367 -26.25 -12.57 28.05
N LEU A 368 -26.51 -12.33 26.76
CA LEU A 368 -26.55 -10.98 26.18
C LEU A 368 -27.92 -10.32 26.41
N PRO A 369 -27.98 -8.99 26.57
CA PRO A 369 -29.26 -8.30 26.72
C PRO A 369 -30.11 -8.39 25.44
N ALA A 370 -31.41 -8.60 25.58
CA ALA A 370 -32.33 -8.70 24.44
C ALA A 370 -32.35 -7.43 23.55
N THR A 371 -31.97 -6.28 24.12
CA THR A 371 -31.87 -4.98 23.43
C THR A 371 -30.73 -4.91 22.41
N CYS A 372 -29.73 -5.80 22.47
CA CYS A 372 -28.61 -5.76 21.52
C CYS A 372 -29.04 -6.13 20.08
N TRP A 373 -30.07 -6.97 19.93
CA TRP A 373 -30.58 -7.39 18.61
C TRP A 373 -31.20 -6.25 17.81
N PRO A 374 -32.22 -5.51 18.31
CA PRO A 374 -32.77 -4.37 17.59
C PRO A 374 -31.73 -3.25 17.40
N ALA A 375 -30.86 -3.01 18.39
CA ALA A 375 -29.78 -2.03 18.26
C ALA A 375 -28.80 -2.36 17.12
N ALA A 376 -28.59 -3.65 16.83
CA ALA A 376 -27.78 -4.13 15.72
C ALA A 376 -28.53 -4.22 14.39
N GLY A 377 -29.81 -3.85 14.34
CA GLY A 377 -30.67 -3.96 13.16
C GLY A 377 -31.19 -5.38 12.87
N LEU A 378 -31.18 -6.27 13.85
CA LEU A 378 -31.53 -7.69 13.72
C LEU A 378 -32.92 -8.02 14.32
N GLU A 379 -33.93 -7.25 13.91
CA GLU A 379 -35.32 -7.42 14.38
C GLU A 379 -36.03 -8.62 13.74
N ARG A 380 -35.77 -8.86 12.45
CA ARG A 380 -36.39 -9.95 11.68
C ARG A 380 -35.69 -11.28 11.95
N SER A 381 -36.47 -12.33 12.23
CA SER A 381 -35.95 -13.67 12.54
C SER A 381 -35.05 -14.22 11.43
N GLU A 382 -35.48 -14.16 10.16
CA GLU A 382 -34.70 -14.67 9.02
C GLU A 382 -33.32 -14.00 8.89
N MET A 383 -33.25 -12.67 9.06
CA MET A 383 -31.99 -11.93 9.01
C MET A 383 -31.09 -12.27 10.19
N ARG A 384 -31.69 -12.44 11.37
CA ARG A 384 -30.98 -12.85 12.58
C ARG A 384 -30.37 -14.23 12.41
N ASP A 385 -31.11 -15.20 11.88
CA ASP A 385 -30.64 -16.56 11.69
C ASP A 385 -29.48 -16.61 10.69
N ARG A 386 -29.60 -15.90 9.56
CA ARG A 386 -28.50 -15.77 8.58
C ARG A 386 -27.26 -15.11 9.20
N PHE A 387 -27.44 -14.06 9.99
CA PHE A 387 -26.34 -13.37 10.64
C PHE A 387 -25.62 -14.26 11.67
N VAL A 388 -26.39 -14.99 12.50
CA VAL A 388 -25.85 -15.92 13.49
C VAL A 388 -25.13 -17.09 12.81
N ALA A 389 -25.67 -17.63 11.71
CA ALA A 389 -25.01 -18.68 10.93
C ALA A 389 -23.66 -18.22 10.37
N GLU A 390 -23.60 -17.01 9.80
CA GLU A 390 -22.34 -16.44 9.31
C GLU A 390 -21.34 -16.23 10.46
N CYS A 391 -21.78 -15.70 11.61
CA CYS A 391 -20.92 -15.56 12.78
C CYS A 391 -20.39 -16.91 13.28
N GLY A 392 -21.20 -17.98 13.21
CA GLY A 392 -20.77 -19.33 13.52
C GLY A 392 -19.65 -19.80 12.61
N ALA A 393 -19.83 -19.66 11.29
CA ALA A 393 -18.83 -20.03 10.30
C ALA A 393 -17.51 -19.26 10.47
N GLN A 394 -17.56 -17.94 10.71
CA GLN A 394 -16.36 -17.13 10.94
C GLN A 394 -15.66 -17.50 12.26
N ALA A 395 -16.42 -17.84 13.30
CA ALA A 395 -15.86 -18.30 14.57
C ALA A 395 -15.16 -19.67 14.42
N ASP A 396 -15.71 -20.56 13.61
CA ASP A 396 -15.11 -21.86 13.30
C ASP A 396 -13.83 -21.73 12.47
N LEU A 397 -13.85 -20.87 11.43
CA LEU A 397 -12.64 -20.54 10.66
C LEU A 397 -11.53 -19.96 11.54
N ALA A 398 -11.89 -19.15 12.54
CA ALA A 398 -10.95 -18.57 13.49
C ALA A 398 -10.51 -19.55 14.60
N GLY A 399 -11.04 -20.77 14.64
CA GLY A 399 -10.70 -21.77 15.66
C GLY A 399 -11.18 -21.40 17.07
N LEU A 400 -12.26 -20.61 17.19
CA LEU A 400 -12.80 -20.23 18.48
C LEU A 400 -13.43 -21.42 19.21
N SER A 401 -13.31 -21.42 20.55
CA SER A 401 -13.96 -22.42 21.40
C SER A 401 -15.48 -22.50 21.10
N PRO A 402 -16.07 -23.71 21.08
CA PRO A 402 -17.52 -23.87 20.99
C PRO A 402 -18.26 -23.41 22.25
N ASP A 403 -17.55 -23.07 23.34
CA ASP A 403 -18.13 -22.63 24.59
C ASP A 403 -19.07 -21.44 24.43
N ARG A 404 -20.26 -21.56 25.02
CA ARG A 404 -21.34 -20.59 24.84
C ARG A 404 -20.93 -19.14 25.17
N PRO A 405 -20.23 -18.83 26.27
CA PRO A 405 -19.80 -17.45 26.55
C PRO A 405 -18.86 -16.88 25.48
N VAL A 406 -17.95 -17.70 24.94
CA VAL A 406 -17.01 -17.30 23.88
C VAL A 406 -17.77 -16.98 22.59
N ARG A 407 -18.72 -17.84 22.21
CA ARG A 407 -19.56 -17.63 21.03
C ARG A 407 -20.44 -16.39 21.17
N LEU A 408 -21.03 -16.15 22.35
CA LEU A 408 -21.83 -14.96 22.62
C LEU A 408 -20.98 -13.68 22.62
N ALA A 409 -19.76 -13.73 23.17
CA ALA A 409 -18.85 -12.60 23.11
C ALA A 409 -18.48 -12.25 21.67
N HIS A 410 -18.10 -13.24 20.85
CA HIS A 410 -17.86 -13.03 19.42
C HIS A 410 -19.09 -12.45 18.71
N LEU A 411 -20.26 -13.06 18.89
CA LEU A 411 -21.51 -12.60 18.30
C LEU A 411 -21.79 -11.13 18.67
N ARG A 412 -21.48 -10.73 19.90
CA ARG A 412 -21.67 -9.34 20.31
C ARG A 412 -20.72 -8.38 19.62
N LEU A 413 -19.45 -8.76 19.42
CA LEU A 413 -18.50 -7.98 18.61
C LEU A 413 -19.01 -7.87 17.16
N ALA A 414 -19.48 -8.98 16.59
CA ALA A 414 -20.01 -9.02 15.24
C ALA A 414 -21.25 -8.13 15.06
N MET A 415 -22.12 -8.04 16.06
CA MET A 415 -23.25 -7.09 16.04
C MET A 415 -22.79 -5.62 15.89
N THR A 416 -21.54 -5.30 16.19
CA THR A 416 -20.98 -3.95 16.01
C THR A 416 -20.25 -3.81 14.68
N TRP A 417 -19.34 -4.73 14.33
CA TRP A 417 -18.42 -4.58 13.19
C TRP A 417 -18.62 -5.62 12.07
N GLY A 418 -19.70 -6.39 12.15
CA GLY A 418 -20.04 -7.44 11.20
C GLY A 418 -19.40 -8.80 11.50
N PRO A 419 -19.84 -9.86 10.81
CA PRO A 419 -19.43 -11.24 11.09
C PRO A 419 -17.92 -11.52 10.99
N TRP A 420 -17.19 -10.73 10.21
CA TRP A 420 -15.75 -10.91 9.95
C TRP A 420 -14.83 -10.17 10.92
N VAL A 421 -15.36 -9.69 12.05
CA VAL A 421 -14.57 -8.91 13.04
C VAL A 421 -13.28 -9.62 13.49
N LEU A 422 -13.23 -10.96 13.47
CA LEU A 422 -12.05 -11.73 13.87
C LEU A 422 -10.94 -11.75 12.83
N SER A 423 -11.28 -11.63 11.54
CA SER A 423 -10.32 -11.53 10.44
C SER A 423 -10.07 -10.09 10.00
N ASP A 424 -10.81 -9.12 10.55
CA ASP A 424 -10.70 -7.72 10.19
C ASP A 424 -9.35 -7.13 10.62
N PRO A 425 -8.56 -6.56 9.69
CA PRO A 425 -7.30 -5.92 10.05
C PRO A 425 -7.49 -4.85 11.14
N LEU A 426 -8.63 -4.16 11.17
CA LEU A 426 -8.93 -3.12 12.16
C LEU A 426 -9.16 -3.67 13.59
N HIS A 427 -9.32 -4.98 13.76
CA HIS A 427 -9.72 -5.63 15.01
C HIS A 427 -8.83 -6.80 15.44
N ARG A 428 -7.66 -7.01 14.80
CA ARG A 428 -6.73 -8.12 15.10
C ARG A 428 -6.53 -8.46 16.59
N PRO A 429 -6.36 -7.47 17.51
CA PRO A 429 -6.16 -7.80 18.92
C PRO A 429 -7.34 -8.51 19.60
N LEU A 430 -8.55 -8.44 19.05
CA LEU A 430 -9.75 -9.03 19.64
C LEU A 430 -9.74 -10.56 19.57
N LEU A 431 -9.20 -11.13 18.49
CA LEU A 431 -9.07 -12.59 18.37
C LEU A 431 -8.15 -13.16 19.46
N ALA A 432 -7.01 -12.50 19.70
CA ALA A 432 -6.06 -12.92 20.74
C ALA A 432 -6.68 -12.88 22.15
N ALA A 433 -7.60 -11.95 22.42
CA ALA A 433 -8.34 -11.89 23.67
C ALA A 433 -9.33 -13.06 23.81
N LEU A 434 -9.97 -13.48 22.72
CA LEU A 434 -10.92 -14.58 22.71
C LEU A 434 -10.29 -15.96 22.93
N HIS A 435 -8.97 -16.10 22.74
CA HIS A 435 -8.21 -17.32 23.02
C HIS A 435 -7.61 -17.38 24.45
N GLN A 436 -7.83 -16.36 25.28
CA GLN A 436 -7.36 -16.36 26.67
C GLN A 436 -8.18 -17.33 27.55
N PRO A 437 -7.69 -17.72 28.75
CA PRO A 437 -8.44 -18.58 29.67
C PRO A 437 -9.77 -17.99 30.15
N ASP A 438 -9.86 -16.64 30.24
CA ASP A 438 -11.10 -15.90 30.49
C ASP A 438 -11.36 -14.91 29.33
N PRO A 439 -11.97 -15.39 28.22
CA PRO A 439 -12.17 -14.61 27.01
C PRO A 439 -13.01 -13.34 27.21
N VAL A 440 -14.05 -13.40 28.05
CA VAL A 440 -15.01 -12.31 28.23
C VAL A 440 -14.35 -11.18 29.02
N ALA A 441 -13.68 -11.51 30.13
CA ALA A 441 -12.94 -10.52 30.91
C ALA A 441 -11.76 -9.93 30.12
N ALA A 442 -11.03 -10.76 29.35
CA ALA A 442 -9.94 -10.31 28.51
C ALA A 442 -10.43 -9.30 27.44
N LEU A 443 -11.55 -9.59 26.76
CA LEU A 443 -12.15 -8.67 25.80
C LEU A 443 -12.59 -7.36 26.47
N ARG A 444 -13.26 -7.43 27.63
CA ARG A 444 -13.68 -6.23 28.37
C ARG A 444 -12.49 -5.36 28.74
N ALA A 445 -11.37 -5.96 29.16
CA ALA A 445 -10.15 -5.23 29.47
C ALA A 445 -9.56 -4.54 28.21
N VAL A 446 -9.54 -5.23 27.07
CA VAL A 446 -9.06 -4.64 25.80
C VAL A 446 -9.95 -3.48 25.35
N LEU A 447 -11.27 -3.67 25.34
CA LEU A 447 -12.23 -2.68 24.88
C LEU A 447 -12.42 -1.51 25.87
N GLY A 448 -12.28 -1.77 27.18
CA GLY A 448 -12.30 -0.75 28.22
C GLY A 448 -11.14 0.24 28.06
N ARG A 449 -9.93 -0.25 27.76
CA ARG A 449 -8.78 0.63 27.45
C ARG A 449 -9.03 1.52 26.23
N ARG A 450 -9.72 0.99 25.21
CA ARG A 450 -10.09 1.75 23.99
C ARG A 450 -11.19 2.79 24.24
N THR A 451 -11.98 2.63 25.29
CA THR A 451 -13.05 3.60 25.65
C THR A 451 -12.49 4.80 26.42
N ALA A 452 -11.34 4.61 27.09
CA ALA A 452 -10.67 5.64 27.87
C ALA A 452 -9.64 6.47 27.08
N ALA A 453 -9.32 6.04 25.85
CA ALA A 453 -8.43 6.71 24.91
C ALA A 453 -9.24 7.51 23.90
#